data_AF-A0A6J8DQZ6-F1
#
_entry.id   AF-A0A6J8DQZ6-F1
#
_cell.length_a   1.000
_cell.length_b   1.000
_cell.length_c   1.000
_cell.angle_alpha   90.00
_cell.angle_beta   90.00
_cell.angle_gamma   90.00
#
_symmetry.space_group_name_H-M   'P 1'
#
loop_
_entity.id
_entity.type
_entity.pdbx_description
1 polymer ?
#
loop_
_entity_poly.entity_id
_entity_poly.type
_entity_poly.pdbx_seq_one_letter_code
_entity_poly.pdbx_strand_id
1 'polypeptide(L)'
;MAFDAGKFLKTPDLEGFDDLKKEELVLFARHLKLDFRVSMRKQIIKNLVIDKLVDAECFGEEALELKVENVDAFKLKQLELEHELKLKQLEKEKAELEMKERLEMEKMKEKEKEDDFKLKQAELEMRERLEIEKMKIEMAKEESNTKFQSKSEHFNFDAAKNIRLVPKFCEKKQLTNFFHSLRKLLKI
;
A
#
# COMPACT_ATOMS: atom_id res chain seq x y z
N MET A 1 -73.95 -12.38 -3.34
CA MET A 1 -74.21 -11.88 -1.97
C MET A 1 -73.19 -10.78 -1.70
N ALA A 2 -73.60 -9.66 -1.10
CA ALA A 2 -72.66 -8.59 -0.76
C ALA A 2 -71.85 -8.98 0.49
N PHE A 3 -70.53 -8.81 0.45
CA PHE A 3 -69.66 -8.98 1.61
C PHE A 3 -70.02 -7.96 2.70
N ASP A 4 -70.06 -8.42 3.96
CA ASP A 4 -70.38 -7.59 5.12
C ASP A 4 -69.25 -7.69 6.16
N ALA A 5 -68.46 -6.63 6.24
CA ALA A 5 -67.32 -6.50 7.14
C ALA A 5 -67.70 -6.70 8.62
N GLY A 6 -68.89 -6.23 9.03
CA GLY A 6 -69.32 -6.32 10.43
C GLY A 6 -69.74 -7.74 10.82
N LYS A 7 -70.22 -8.55 9.87
CA LYS A 7 -70.48 -9.98 10.08
C LYS A 7 -69.19 -10.78 10.13
N PHE A 8 -68.25 -10.45 9.25
CA PHE A 8 -66.95 -11.13 9.20
C PHE A 8 -66.16 -10.99 10.50
N LEU A 9 -66.15 -9.80 11.12
CA LEU A 9 -65.44 -9.57 12.39
C LEU A 9 -65.97 -10.37 13.59
N LYS A 10 -67.18 -10.95 13.50
CA LYS A 10 -67.72 -11.80 14.58
C LYS A 10 -67.12 -13.20 14.58
N THR A 11 -66.70 -13.67 13.42
CA THR A 11 -66.08 -14.97 13.21
C THR A 11 -64.99 -14.79 12.15
N PRO A 12 -63.86 -14.15 12.52
CA PRO A 12 -62.78 -13.90 11.59
C PRO A 12 -62.13 -15.23 11.20
N ASP A 13 -62.04 -15.48 9.90
CA ASP A 13 -61.43 -16.68 9.34
C ASP A 13 -60.30 -16.31 8.38
N LEU A 14 -59.14 -16.97 8.52
CA LEU A 14 -57.94 -16.65 7.74
C LEU A 14 -58.10 -17.09 6.28
N GLU A 15 -58.69 -18.26 6.03
CA GLU A 15 -58.93 -18.74 4.67
C GLU A 15 -59.93 -17.84 3.94
N GLY A 16 -61.06 -17.54 4.61
CA GLY A 16 -62.06 -16.61 4.09
C GLY A 16 -61.53 -15.18 3.88
N PHE A 17 -60.54 -14.74 4.67
CA PHE A 17 -59.86 -13.46 4.46
C PHE A 17 -58.93 -13.49 3.23
N ASP A 18 -58.22 -14.60 3.02
CA ASP A 18 -57.27 -14.74 1.92
C ASP A 18 -57.95 -14.59 0.54
N ASP A 19 -59.17 -15.15 0.46
CA ASP A 19 -60.03 -15.21 -0.73
C ASP A 19 -60.77 -13.90 -1.05
N LEU A 20 -60.77 -12.91 -0.15
CA LEU A 20 -61.50 -11.65 -0.37
C LEU A 20 -61.09 -10.95 -1.66
N LYS A 21 -62.05 -10.48 -2.44
CA LYS A 21 -61.81 -9.68 -3.65
C LYS A 21 -61.37 -8.27 -3.29
N LYS A 22 -60.76 -7.57 -4.25
CA LYS A 22 -60.29 -6.19 -4.06
C LYS A 22 -61.41 -5.25 -3.60
N GLU A 23 -62.60 -5.37 -4.17
CA GLU A 23 -63.76 -4.54 -3.80
C GLU A 23 -64.19 -4.78 -2.35
N GLU A 24 -64.15 -6.04 -1.90
CA GLU A 24 -64.51 -6.45 -0.55
C GLU A 24 -63.46 -5.97 0.46
N LEU A 25 -62.17 -6.07 0.13
CA LEU A 25 -61.07 -5.51 0.92
C LEU A 25 -61.15 -3.98 1.04
N VAL A 26 -61.58 -3.29 -0.03
CA VAL A 26 -61.82 -1.84 0.00
C VAL A 26 -62.97 -1.49 0.94
N LEU A 27 -64.08 -2.24 0.88
CA LEU A 27 -65.19 -2.08 1.82
C LEU A 27 -64.76 -2.38 3.25
N PHE A 28 -63.94 -3.40 3.44
CA PHE A 28 -63.43 -3.80 4.75
C PHE A 28 -62.50 -2.74 5.34
N ALA A 29 -61.56 -2.22 4.54
CA ALA A 29 -60.66 -1.14 4.92
C ALA A 29 -61.43 0.15 5.27
N ARG A 30 -62.52 0.47 4.55
CA ARG A 30 -63.43 1.58 4.90
C ARG A 30 -64.12 1.35 6.24
N HIS A 31 -64.59 0.13 6.48
CA HIS A 31 -65.23 -0.23 7.75
C HIS A 31 -64.28 -0.07 8.93
N LEU A 32 -63.02 -0.48 8.77
CA LEU A 32 -61.95 -0.33 9.76
C LEU A 32 -61.35 1.08 9.83
N LYS A 33 -61.84 2.02 9.00
CA LYS A 33 -61.36 3.41 8.90
C LYS A 33 -59.85 3.52 8.65
N LEU A 34 -59.33 2.64 7.80
CA LEU A 34 -57.92 2.69 7.36
C LEU A 34 -57.69 3.79 6.33
N ASP A 35 -56.49 4.38 6.35
CA ASP A 35 -56.05 5.29 5.30
C ASP A 35 -55.52 4.47 4.12
N PHE A 36 -56.25 4.49 3.01
CA PHE A 36 -55.86 3.79 1.79
C PHE A 36 -56.37 4.53 0.54
N ARG A 37 -55.70 4.28 -0.59
CA ARG A 37 -56.14 4.76 -1.91
C ARG A 37 -56.74 3.60 -2.68
N VAL A 38 -57.93 3.79 -3.28
CA VAL A 38 -58.61 2.74 -4.09
C VAL A 38 -57.75 2.27 -5.27
N SER A 39 -56.84 3.12 -5.76
CA SER A 39 -55.87 2.79 -6.81
C SER A 39 -54.75 1.84 -6.36
N MET A 40 -54.55 1.62 -5.05
CA MET A 40 -53.55 0.68 -4.53
C MET A 40 -53.80 -0.76 -5.01
N ARG A 41 -52.72 -1.54 -5.12
CA ARG A 41 -52.79 -2.97 -5.46
C ARG A 41 -53.53 -3.74 -4.36
N LYS A 42 -54.23 -4.82 -4.72
CA LYS A 42 -54.98 -5.69 -3.78
C LYS A 42 -54.11 -6.07 -2.56
N GLN A 43 -52.87 -6.49 -2.80
CA GLN A 43 -51.94 -6.92 -1.75
C GLN A 43 -51.56 -5.79 -0.78
N ILE A 44 -51.42 -4.55 -1.25
CA ILE A 44 -51.11 -3.41 -0.37
C ILE A 44 -52.28 -3.16 0.58
N ILE A 45 -53.51 -3.15 0.06
CA ILE A 45 -54.72 -2.99 0.87
C ILE A 45 -54.88 -4.17 1.84
N LYS A 46 -54.59 -5.39 1.38
CA LYS A 46 -54.63 -6.61 2.21
C LYS A 46 -53.64 -6.53 3.36
N ASN A 47 -52.39 -6.13 3.13
CA ASN A 47 -51.38 -5.97 4.17
C ASN A 47 -51.83 -4.95 5.23
N LEU A 48 -52.38 -3.80 4.82
CA LEU A 48 -52.92 -2.79 5.75
C LEU A 48 -54.06 -3.31 6.61
N VAL A 49 -54.92 -4.16 6.04
CA VAL A 49 -56.03 -4.77 6.79
C VAL A 49 -55.51 -5.84 7.74
N ILE A 50 -54.54 -6.68 7.34
CA ILE A 50 -53.88 -7.66 8.22
C ILE A 50 -53.25 -6.95 9.41
N ASP A 51 -52.47 -5.88 9.17
CA ASP A 51 -51.87 -5.05 10.22
C ASP A 51 -52.92 -4.65 11.26
N LYS A 52 -54.04 -4.11 10.79
CA LYS A 52 -55.07 -3.63 11.70
C LYS A 52 -55.81 -4.72 12.45
N LEU A 53 -55.99 -5.89 11.83
CA LEU A 53 -56.67 -7.03 12.43
C LEU A 53 -55.79 -7.76 13.45
N VAL A 54 -54.47 -7.79 13.22
CA VAL A 54 -53.50 -8.27 14.20
C VAL A 54 -53.42 -7.30 15.37
N ASP A 55 -53.32 -5.98 15.11
CA ASP A 55 -53.34 -4.95 16.15
C ASP A 55 -54.62 -4.96 17.02
N ALA A 56 -55.75 -5.34 16.41
CA ALA A 56 -57.04 -5.45 17.09
C ALA A 56 -57.28 -6.82 17.72
N GLU A 57 -56.27 -7.70 17.76
CA GLU A 57 -56.33 -9.07 18.28
C GLU A 57 -57.44 -9.93 17.62
N CYS A 58 -57.89 -9.54 16.42
CA CYS A 58 -58.85 -10.30 15.62
C CYS A 58 -58.18 -11.46 14.88
N PHE A 59 -56.90 -11.32 14.56
CA PHE A 59 -56.04 -12.36 14.03
C PHE A 59 -54.78 -12.51 14.88
N GLY A 60 -54.22 -13.72 14.94
CA GLY A 60 -52.92 -13.99 15.54
C GLY A 60 -51.75 -13.64 14.61
N GLU A 61 -50.54 -13.79 15.12
CA GLU A 61 -49.29 -13.50 14.38
C GLU A 61 -49.14 -14.36 13.10
N GLU A 62 -49.83 -15.50 13.03
CA GLU A 62 -49.86 -16.37 11.85
C GLU A 62 -50.40 -15.64 10.61
N ALA A 63 -51.25 -14.63 10.79
CA ALA A 63 -51.77 -13.82 9.70
C ALA A 63 -50.69 -12.95 9.03
N LEU A 64 -49.58 -12.67 9.72
CA LEU A 64 -48.46 -11.91 9.17
C LEU A 64 -47.74 -12.68 8.06
N GLU A 65 -47.80 -14.01 8.05
CA GLU A 65 -47.21 -14.85 6.99
C GLU A 65 -47.89 -14.62 5.64
N LEU A 66 -49.16 -14.19 5.63
CA LEU A 66 -49.90 -13.84 4.41
C LEU A 66 -49.45 -12.51 3.81
N LYS A 67 -48.62 -11.73 4.52
CA LYS A 67 -48.08 -10.48 3.98
C LYS A 67 -47.00 -10.78 2.96
N VAL A 68 -47.28 -10.41 1.72
CA VAL A 68 -46.26 -10.37 0.68
C VAL A 68 -45.62 -8.99 0.68
N GLU A 69 -44.30 -8.95 0.86
CA GLU A 69 -43.53 -7.74 0.58
C GLU A 69 -43.67 -7.41 -0.90
N ASN A 70 -44.26 -6.26 -1.20
CA ASN A 70 -44.35 -5.77 -2.56
C ASN A 70 -42.97 -5.23 -2.98
N VAL A 71 -42.01 -6.11 -3.20
CA VAL A 71 -40.75 -5.75 -3.85
C VAL A 71 -41.12 -5.37 -5.29
N ASP A 72 -40.98 -4.09 -5.59
CA ASP A 72 -41.22 -3.59 -6.93
C ASP A 72 -40.19 -4.23 -7.87
N ALA A 73 -40.65 -5.08 -8.79
CA ALA A 73 -39.78 -5.77 -9.75
C ALA A 73 -38.88 -4.78 -10.52
N PHE A 74 -39.34 -3.54 -10.70
CA PHE A 74 -38.53 -2.47 -11.28
C PHE A 74 -37.36 -2.05 -10.38
N LYS A 75 -37.60 -1.87 -9.07
CA LYS A 75 -36.54 -1.54 -8.10
C LYS A 75 -35.54 -2.67 -7.97
N LEU A 76 -36.01 -3.93 -7.97
CA LEU A 76 -35.13 -5.09 -7.92
C LEU A 76 -34.19 -5.11 -9.13
N LYS A 77 -34.75 -4.94 -10.34
CA LYS A 77 -33.96 -4.87 -11.57
C LYS A 77 -33.00 -3.69 -11.61
N GLN A 78 -33.37 -2.56 -11.02
CA GLN A 78 -32.50 -1.40 -10.90
C GLN A 78 -31.31 -1.69 -9.98
N LEU A 79 -31.56 -2.33 -8.83
CA LEU A 79 -30.51 -2.75 -7.89
C LEU A 79 -29.57 -3.79 -8.50
N GLU A 80 -30.10 -4.75 -9.25
CA GLU A 80 -29.30 -5.74 -9.97
C GLU A 80 -28.36 -5.07 -10.98
N LEU A 81 -28.87 -4.13 -11.78
CA LEU A 81 -28.09 -3.39 -12.75
C LEU A 81 -27.00 -2.53 -12.09
N GLU A 82 -27.33 -1.87 -10.99
CA GLU A 82 -26.38 -1.08 -10.21
C GLU A 82 -25.25 -1.95 -9.65
N HIS A 83 -25.59 -3.12 -9.13
CA HIS A 83 -24.63 -4.10 -8.64
C HIS A 83 -23.71 -4.60 -9.78
N GLU A 84 -24.27 -4.93 -10.95
CA GLU A 84 -23.51 -5.36 -12.11
C GLU A 84 -22.52 -4.28 -12.59
N LEU A 85 -22.96 -3.02 -12.64
CA LEU A 85 -22.10 -1.89 -12.99
C LEU A 85 -20.95 -1.72 -12.01
N LYS A 86 -21.22 -1.83 -10.71
CA LYS A 86 -20.21 -1.70 -9.66
C LYS A 86 -19.16 -2.81 -9.75
N LEU A 87 -19.57 -4.05 -10.03
CA LEU A 87 -18.64 -5.15 -10.25
C LEU A 87 -17.74 -4.91 -11.46
N LYS A 88 -18.32 -4.47 -12.60
CA LYS A 88 -17.53 -4.15 -13.80
C LYS A 88 -16.54 -3.01 -13.59
N GLN A 89 -16.89 -2.01 -12.77
CA GLN A 89 -15.96 -0.93 -12.42
C GLN A 89 -14.77 -1.44 -11.61
N LEU A 90 -15.03 -2.25 -10.59
CA LEU A 90 -13.97 -2.85 -9.77
C LEU A 90 -13.05 -3.77 -10.57
N GLU A 91 -13.60 -4.51 -11.53
CA GLU A 91 -12.81 -5.38 -12.42
C GLU A 91 -11.87 -4.55 -13.30
N LYS A 92 -12.35 -3.44 -13.88
CA LYS A 92 -11.52 -2.52 -14.67
C LYS A 92 -10.41 -1.89 -13.84
N GLU A 93 -10.72 -1.43 -12.63
CA GLU A 93 -9.75 -0.81 -11.74
C GLU A 93 -8.63 -1.79 -11.36
N LYS A 94 -8.98 -3.05 -11.06
CA LYS A 94 -7.98 -4.11 -10.82
C LYS A 94 -7.10 -4.37 -12.03
N ALA A 95 -7.69 -4.45 -13.22
CA ALA A 95 -6.94 -4.68 -14.45
C ALA A 95 -5.98 -3.52 -14.78
N GLU A 96 -6.42 -2.28 -14.55
CA GLU A 96 -5.59 -1.08 -14.73
C GLU A 96 -4.41 -1.05 -13.75
N LEU A 97 -4.67 -1.41 -12.48
CA LEU A 97 -3.63 -1.50 -11.46
C LEU A 97 -2.61 -2.58 -11.79
N GLU A 98 -3.05 -3.78 -12.22
CA GLU A 98 -2.15 -4.86 -12.63
C GLU A 98 -1.30 -4.45 -13.85
N MET A 99 -1.90 -3.76 -14.83
CA MET A 99 -1.17 -3.26 -16.00
C MET A 99 -0.12 -2.23 -15.60
N LYS A 100 -0.45 -1.33 -14.65
CA LYS A 100 0.47 -0.32 -14.15
C LYS A 100 1.64 -0.96 -13.41
N GLU A 101 1.39 -1.93 -12.54
CA GLU A 101 2.45 -2.67 -11.83
C GLU A 101 3.38 -3.41 -12.80
N ARG A 102 2.83 -4.03 -13.85
CA ARG A 102 3.65 -4.67 -14.90
C ARG A 102 4.55 -3.67 -15.60
N LEU A 103 4.03 -2.50 -15.96
CA LEU A 103 4.79 -1.45 -16.62
C LEU A 103 5.90 -0.89 -15.70
N GLU A 104 5.61 -0.70 -14.42
CA GLU A 104 6.60 -0.26 -13.43
C GLU A 104 7.71 -1.29 -13.23
N MET A 105 7.37 -2.58 -13.14
CA MET A 105 8.33 -3.67 -13.08
C MET A 105 9.22 -3.75 -14.32
N GLU A 106 8.67 -3.52 -15.51
CA GLU A 106 9.44 -3.50 -16.76
C GLU A 106 10.41 -2.31 -16.79
N LYS A 107 9.95 -1.10 -16.42
CA LYS A 107 10.80 0.09 -16.30
C LYS A 107 11.94 -0.10 -15.30
N MET A 108 11.68 -0.74 -14.16
CA MET A 108 12.72 -1.05 -13.17
C MET A 108 13.78 -1.99 -13.75
N LYS A 109 13.36 -3.03 -14.47
CA LYS A 109 14.28 -3.96 -15.15
C LYS A 109 15.10 -3.30 -16.24
N GLU A 110 14.51 -2.39 -17.02
CA GLU A 110 15.26 -1.64 -18.04
C GLU A 110 16.30 -0.73 -17.40
N LYS A 111 15.94 -0.03 -16.33
CA LYS A 111 16.86 0.83 -15.59
C LYS A 111 18.02 0.04 -14.97
N GLU A 112 17.74 -1.12 -14.38
CA GLU A 112 18.79 -2.02 -13.86
C GLU A 112 19.75 -2.46 -14.96
N LYS A 113 19.25 -2.81 -16.16
CA LYS A 113 20.11 -3.15 -17.31
C LYS A 113 20.95 -1.97 -17.79
N GLU A 114 20.38 -0.77 -17.80
CA GLU A 114 21.11 0.45 -18.17
C GLU A 114 22.23 0.76 -17.16
N ASP A 115 21.93 0.64 -15.87
CA ASP A 115 22.91 0.86 -14.80
C ASP A 115 24.02 -0.21 -14.82
N ASP A 116 23.69 -1.49 -15.08
CA ASP A 116 24.68 -2.56 -15.27
C ASP A 116 25.58 -2.30 -16.50
N PHE A 117 24.99 -1.83 -17.60
CA PHE A 117 25.75 -1.47 -18.79
C PHE A 117 26.72 -0.32 -18.53
N LYS A 118 26.26 0.74 -17.86
CA LYS A 118 27.11 1.88 -17.45
C LYS A 118 28.23 1.46 -16.52
N LEU A 119 27.94 0.56 -15.57
CA LEU A 119 28.94 0.05 -14.64
C LEU A 119 30.04 -0.72 -15.37
N LYS A 120 29.68 -1.61 -16.29
CA LYS A 120 30.65 -2.34 -17.13
C LYS A 120 31.49 -1.42 -18.00
N GLN A 121 30.89 -0.38 -18.55
CA GLN A 121 31.62 0.61 -19.34
C GLN A 121 32.64 1.38 -18.48
N ALA A 122 32.25 1.82 -17.29
CA ALA A 122 33.14 2.49 -16.34
C ALA A 122 34.28 1.57 -15.86
N GLU A 123 34.00 0.28 -15.65
CA GLU A 123 35.01 -0.71 -15.28
C GLU A 123 36.06 -0.91 -16.37
N LEU A 124 35.62 -1.00 -17.64
CA LEU A 124 36.51 -1.08 -18.79
C LEU A 124 37.40 0.17 -18.91
N GLU A 125 36.81 1.36 -18.80
CA GLU A 125 37.58 2.61 -18.83
C GLU A 125 38.62 2.70 -17.70
N MET A 126 38.25 2.26 -16.49
CA MET A 126 39.18 2.22 -15.36
C MET A 126 40.34 1.24 -15.61
N ARG A 127 40.03 0.07 -16.19
CA ARG A 127 41.04 -0.94 -16.53
C ARG A 127 42.03 -0.41 -17.57
N GLU A 128 41.53 0.22 -18.64
CA GLU A 128 42.38 0.83 -19.67
C GLU A 128 43.29 1.91 -19.08
N ARG A 129 42.77 2.76 -18.18
CA ARG A 129 43.59 3.77 -17.48
C ARG A 129 44.71 3.14 -16.67
N LEU A 130 44.41 2.08 -15.92
CA LEU A 130 45.41 1.36 -15.13
C LEU A 130 46.48 0.70 -16.02
N GLU A 131 46.11 0.16 -17.17
CA GLU A 131 47.05 -0.41 -18.14
C GLU A 131 47.97 0.66 -18.74
N ILE A 132 47.43 1.81 -19.14
CA ILE A 132 48.21 2.95 -19.63
C ILE A 132 49.17 3.46 -18.54
N GLU A 133 48.72 3.57 -17.29
CA GLU A 133 49.56 4.02 -16.18
C GLU A 133 50.69 3.03 -15.86
N LYS A 134 50.41 1.73 -15.91
CA LYS A 134 51.44 0.69 -15.78
C LYS A 134 52.50 0.80 -16.88
N MET A 135 52.08 0.93 -18.15
CA MET A 135 53.01 1.12 -19.26
C MET A 135 53.87 2.38 -19.09
N LYS A 136 53.28 3.51 -18.64
CA LYS A 136 54.04 4.74 -18.37
C LYS A 136 55.09 4.56 -17.27
N ILE A 137 54.76 3.85 -16.19
CA ILE A 137 55.69 3.54 -15.11
C ILE A 137 56.83 2.65 -15.61
N GLU A 138 56.52 1.66 -16.46
CA GLU A 138 57.52 0.75 -17.04
C GLU A 138 58.49 1.51 -17.96
N MET A 139 57.99 2.35 -18.87
CA MET A 139 58.82 3.22 -19.70
C MET A 139 59.70 4.16 -18.85
N ALA A 140 59.15 4.78 -17.80
CA ALA A 140 59.93 5.64 -16.90
C ALA A 140 61.04 4.87 -16.15
N LYS A 141 60.79 3.61 -15.79
CA LYS A 141 61.81 2.73 -15.19
C LYS A 141 62.92 2.41 -16.18
N GLU A 142 62.59 2.09 -17.44
CA GLU A 142 63.59 1.83 -18.49
C GLU A 142 64.44 3.05 -18.83
N GLU A 143 63.84 4.25 -18.88
CA GLU A 143 64.54 5.53 -19.04
C GLU A 143 65.46 5.84 -17.84
N SER A 144 65.05 5.44 -16.63
CA SER A 144 65.89 5.59 -15.43
C SER A 144 67.05 4.58 -15.41
N ASN A 145 66.85 3.35 -15.88
CA ASN A 145 67.90 2.32 -15.97
C ASN A 145 68.94 2.62 -17.06
N THR A 146 68.53 3.20 -18.19
CA THR A 146 69.45 3.65 -19.26
C THR A 146 70.26 4.88 -18.85
N LYS A 147 69.75 5.73 -17.95
CA LYS A 147 70.54 6.81 -17.33
C LYS A 147 71.44 6.33 -16.17
N PHE A 148 71.14 5.22 -15.51
CA PHE A 148 71.94 4.71 -14.38
C PHE A 148 73.18 3.92 -14.81
N GLN A 149 73.22 3.36 -16.03
CA GLN A 149 74.42 2.69 -16.54
C GLN A 149 75.55 3.63 -16.97
N SER A 150 75.33 4.95 -17.02
CA SER A 150 76.40 5.92 -17.35
C SER A 150 76.97 6.67 -16.13
N LYS A 151 76.55 6.36 -14.91
CA LYS A 151 77.03 7.00 -13.66
C LYS A 151 77.17 6.07 -12.45
N SER A 152 77.33 4.76 -12.65
CA SER A 152 77.43 3.80 -11.53
C SER A 152 78.87 3.50 -11.05
N GLU A 153 79.77 4.48 -11.15
CA GLU A 153 81.01 4.48 -10.35
C GLU A 153 81.00 5.73 -9.48
N HIS A 154 81.08 5.55 -8.17
CA HIS A 154 81.04 6.59 -7.12
C HIS A 154 79.68 7.23 -6.83
N PHE A 155 78.83 6.57 -6.02
CA PHE A 155 78.20 7.21 -4.87
C PHE A 155 77.62 6.14 -3.93
N ASN A 156 78.50 5.39 -3.25
CA ASN A 156 78.10 4.65 -2.06
C ASN A 156 77.84 5.67 -0.94
N PHE A 157 76.60 6.14 -0.82
CA PHE A 157 76.17 6.95 0.31
C PHE A 157 76.13 6.06 1.56
N ASP A 158 77.23 6.07 2.31
CA ASP A 158 77.37 5.36 3.57
C ASP A 158 76.80 6.22 4.69
N ALA A 159 75.58 5.88 5.14
CA ALA A 159 74.89 6.56 6.21
C ALA A 159 75.72 6.58 7.51
N ALA A 160 76.54 5.56 7.79
CA ALA A 160 77.34 5.46 9.01
C ALA A 160 78.44 6.55 9.09
N LYS A 161 78.95 7.01 7.93
CA LYS A 161 79.97 8.07 7.87
C LYS A 161 79.42 9.45 8.19
N ASN A 162 78.11 9.67 8.03
CA ASN A 162 77.45 10.97 8.25
C ASN A 162 76.80 11.11 9.65
N ILE A 163 76.80 10.07 10.50
CA ILE A 163 76.27 10.12 11.88
C ILE A 163 77.09 11.08 12.78
N ARG A 164 78.32 11.44 12.39
CA ARG A 164 79.17 12.40 13.13
C ARG A 164 78.63 13.82 13.20
N LEU A 165 77.59 14.17 12.43
CA LEU A 165 76.92 15.48 12.50
C LEU A 165 75.95 15.60 13.69
N VAL A 166 75.65 14.50 14.38
CA VAL A 166 74.86 14.54 15.61
C VAL A 166 75.84 14.67 16.78
N PRO A 167 75.77 15.76 17.58
CA PRO A 167 76.59 15.91 18.78
C PRO A 167 76.44 14.68 19.66
N LYS A 168 77.56 14.08 20.10
CA LYS A 168 77.53 12.90 20.97
C LYS A 168 76.70 13.23 22.22
N PHE A 169 75.55 12.59 22.34
CA PHE A 169 74.66 12.72 23.49
C PHE A 169 75.45 12.39 24.77
N CYS A 170 75.58 13.35 25.68
CA CYS A 170 76.33 13.20 26.91
C CYS A 170 75.37 13.37 28.09
N GLU A 171 74.83 12.24 28.53
CA GLU A 171 73.81 12.11 29.56
C GLU A 171 74.16 12.88 30.85
N LYS A 172 75.44 12.86 31.25
CA LYS A 172 75.94 13.55 32.45
C LYS A 172 75.76 15.08 32.42
N LYS A 173 75.92 15.73 31.27
CA LYS A 173 75.82 17.20 31.15
C LYS A 173 74.38 17.69 30.97
N GLN A 174 73.55 16.90 30.30
CA GLN A 174 72.16 17.31 30.03
C GLN A 174 71.23 17.04 31.21
N LEU A 175 71.40 15.91 31.92
CA LEU A 175 70.61 15.64 33.13
C LEU A 175 70.92 16.65 34.23
N THR A 176 72.20 17.00 34.45
CA THR A 176 72.57 17.97 35.49
C THR A 176 71.96 19.35 35.24
N ASN A 177 72.00 19.85 33.99
CA ASN A 177 71.37 21.13 33.63
C ASN A 177 69.84 21.08 33.72
N PHE A 178 69.23 19.95 33.34
CA PHE A 178 67.78 19.75 33.44
C PHE A 178 67.32 19.74 34.91
N PHE A 179 68.00 18.98 35.77
CA PHE A 179 67.71 18.94 37.20
C PHE A 179 67.99 20.29 37.89
N HIS A 180 69.04 21.02 37.49
CA HIS A 180 69.29 22.37 38.02
C HIS A 180 68.19 23.36 37.65
N SER A 181 67.70 23.29 36.41
CA SER A 181 66.61 24.13 35.92
C SER A 181 65.29 23.78 36.61
N LEU A 182 65.01 22.49 36.81
CA LEU A 182 63.85 22.02 37.57
C LEU A 182 63.89 22.44 39.04
N ARG A 183 65.04 22.36 39.70
CA ARG A 183 65.21 22.83 41.09
C ARG A 183 64.88 24.32 41.22
N LYS A 184 65.36 25.12 40.28
CA LYS A 184 65.10 26.57 40.22
C LYS A 184 63.62 26.90 40.02
N LEU A 185 62.90 26.06 39.28
CA LEU A 185 61.47 26.21 38.99
C LEU A 185 60.58 25.74 40.16
N LEU A 186 61.03 24.73 40.92
CA LEU A 186 60.29 24.16 42.06
C LEU A 186 60.53 24.89 43.39
N LYS A 187 61.44 25.88 43.46
CA LYS A 187 61.82 26.62 44.69
C LYS A 187 62.03 25.69 45.91
N ILE A 188 62.82 24.63 45.71
CA ILE A 188 63.38 23.79 46.78
C ILE A 188 64.89 23.97 46.79
#